data_AF-A0A535YJF4-F1
#
_entry.id   AF-A0A535YJF4-F1
#
_cell.length_a   1.000
_cell.length_b   1.000
_cell.length_c   1.000
_cell.angle_alpha   90.00
_cell.angle_beta   90.00
_cell.angle_gamma   90.00
#
_symmetry.space_group_name_H-M   'P 1'
#
loop_
_entity.id
_entity.type
_entity.pdbx_description
1 polymer ?
#
loop_
_entity_poly.entity_id
_entity_poly.type
_entity_poly.pdbx_seq_one_letter_code
_entity_poly.pdbx_strand_id
1 'polypeptide(L)'
;MSDAEWDSLRVPVGMCFIVVGADGPLGFYPGPMGATEAAVDPSTWAALGNRYPILRGIDPDVEALLVNRARGAKDYFIAPIDTCFSLAGLIRTRWRGLSGGNDVWAEIGQFFDALRKRSRIPPAESASCQSATT
;
A
#
# COMPACT_ATOMS: atom_id res chain seq x y z
N MET A 1 6.68 -7.17 3.51
CA MET A 1 7.57 -6.16 2.92
C MET A 1 8.67 -5.82 3.91
N SER A 2 9.93 -5.90 3.51
CA SER A 2 11.09 -5.50 4.32
C SER A 2 11.29 -3.98 4.34
N ASP A 3 12.26 -3.50 5.12
CA ASP A 3 12.61 -2.07 5.16
C ASP A 3 13.34 -1.66 3.88
N ALA A 4 14.26 -2.48 3.36
CA ALA A 4 14.91 -2.21 2.07
C ALA A 4 13.89 -2.14 0.90
N GLU A 5 12.86 -3.01 0.91
CA GLU A 5 11.75 -2.94 -0.05
C GLU A 5 10.93 -1.65 0.10
N TRP A 6 10.82 -1.08 1.31
CA TRP A 6 10.19 0.23 1.50
C TRP A 6 10.99 1.36 0.92
N ASP A 7 12.27 1.39 1.26
CA ASP A 7 13.14 2.51 0.94
C ASP A 7 13.27 2.63 -0.58
N SER A 8 13.21 1.50 -1.28
CA SER A 8 13.15 1.43 -2.74
C SER A 8 11.93 2.13 -3.35
N LEU A 9 10.81 2.21 -2.62
CA LEU A 9 9.60 2.96 -3.06
C LEU A 9 9.74 4.48 -2.87
N ARG A 10 10.79 4.95 -2.18
CA ARG A 10 11.09 6.38 -1.95
C ARG A 10 9.94 7.17 -1.33
N VAL A 11 9.12 6.52 -0.51
CA VAL A 11 8.02 7.16 0.20
C VAL A 11 8.52 7.76 1.52
N PRO A 12 8.39 9.08 1.75
CA PRO A 12 8.95 9.74 2.92
C PRO A 12 8.12 9.56 4.21
N VAL A 13 6.92 8.99 4.09
CA VAL A 13 5.98 8.76 5.20
C VAL A 13 5.69 7.28 5.33
N GLY A 14 5.19 6.84 6.48
CA GLY A 14 4.85 5.45 6.75
C GLY A 14 3.63 4.90 6.00
N MET A 15 3.18 5.49 4.90
CA MET A 15 1.94 5.08 4.23
C MET A 15 1.96 5.43 2.75
N CYS A 16 1.53 4.49 1.89
CA CYS A 16 1.35 4.76 0.48
C CYS A 16 0.35 3.78 -0.14
N PHE A 17 -0.07 4.07 -1.37
CA PHE A 17 -0.66 3.08 -2.25
C PHE A 17 0.00 3.14 -3.63
N ILE A 18 0.11 1.98 -4.30
CA ILE A 18 0.70 1.87 -5.64
C ILE A 18 -0.36 1.37 -6.60
N VAL A 19 -0.60 2.14 -7.65
CA VAL A 19 -1.49 1.80 -8.76
C VAL A 19 -0.62 1.36 -9.94
N VAL A 20 -1.08 0.37 -10.70
CA VAL A 20 -0.44 -0.01 -11.96
C VAL A 20 -1.35 0.46 -13.08
N GLY A 21 -0.88 1.40 -13.90
CA GLY A 21 -1.59 1.86 -15.09
C GLY A 21 -0.87 1.49 -16.37
N ALA A 22 -1.36 2.00 -17.50
CA ALA A 22 -0.77 1.77 -18.82
C ALA A 22 0.71 2.17 -18.92
N ASP A 23 1.13 3.23 -18.21
CA ASP A 23 2.51 3.74 -18.22
C ASP A 23 3.41 3.08 -17.16
N GLY A 24 2.88 2.14 -16.37
CA GLY A 24 3.59 1.44 -15.31
C GLY A 24 3.12 1.80 -13.89
N PRO A 25 3.90 1.44 -12.85
CA PRO A 25 3.52 1.66 -11.46
C PRO A 25 3.67 3.13 -11.05
N LEU A 26 2.64 3.68 -10.41
CA LEU A 26 2.65 5.01 -9.82
C LEU A 26 2.27 4.92 -8.34
N GLY A 27 3.13 5.47 -7.49
CA GLY A 27 2.93 5.53 -6.05
C GLY A 27 2.24 6.81 -5.65
N PHE A 28 1.49 6.75 -4.56
CA PHE A 28 0.87 7.90 -3.91
C PHE A 28 1.03 7.77 -2.41
N TYR A 29 1.36 8.86 -1.74
CA TYR A 29 1.34 8.91 -0.27
C TYR A 29 0.46 10.05 0.22
N PRO A 30 -0.32 9.81 1.30
CA PRO A 30 -1.20 10.83 1.83
C PRO A 30 -0.40 11.88 2.62
N GLY A 31 -0.81 13.14 2.49
CA GLY A 31 -0.26 14.26 3.24
C GLY A 31 -1.30 15.36 3.46
N PRO A 32 -0.91 16.47 4.13
CA PRO A 32 -1.81 17.59 4.43
C PRO A 32 -2.39 18.25 3.17
N MET A 33 -1.73 18.13 2.03
CA MET A 33 -2.18 18.66 0.74
C MET A 33 -2.99 17.64 -0.08
N GLY A 34 -3.19 16.42 0.42
CA GLY A 34 -3.80 15.31 -0.32
C GLY A 34 -2.80 14.23 -0.69
N ALA A 35 -3.19 13.39 -1.65
CA ALA A 35 -2.30 12.38 -2.21
C ALA A 35 -1.19 13.06 -3.01
N THR A 36 0.06 12.79 -2.65
CA THR A 36 1.23 13.25 -3.39
C THR A 36 1.80 12.09 -4.19
N GLU A 37 2.08 12.31 -5.46
CA GLU A 37 2.68 11.31 -6.34
C GLU A 37 4.12 10.98 -5.90
N ALA A 38 4.47 9.72 -6.06
CA ALA A 38 5.81 9.18 -5.90
C ALA A 38 6.12 8.27 -7.08
N ALA A 39 7.19 8.59 -7.81
CA ALA A 39 7.68 7.73 -8.87
C ALA A 39 8.10 6.37 -8.30
N VAL A 40 7.58 5.29 -8.88
CA VAL A 40 7.97 3.92 -8.54
C VAL A 40 8.77 3.36 -9.69
N ASP A 41 9.99 2.89 -9.42
CA ASP A 41 10.81 2.25 -10.43
C ASP A 41 10.13 0.95 -10.91
N PRO A 42 9.92 0.74 -12.23
CA PRO A 42 9.28 -0.47 -12.74
C PRO A 42 9.98 -1.77 -12.31
N SER A 43 11.31 -1.75 -12.17
CA SER A 43 12.10 -2.89 -11.69
C SER A 43 11.85 -3.18 -10.22
N THR A 44 11.63 -2.14 -9.42
CA THR A 44 11.23 -2.28 -8.01
C THR A 44 9.85 -2.94 -7.91
N TRP A 45 8.88 -2.49 -8.71
CA TRP A 45 7.56 -3.12 -8.76
C TRP A 45 7.62 -4.58 -9.24
N ALA A 46 8.40 -4.86 -10.29
CA ALA A 46 8.59 -6.21 -10.78
C ALA A 46 9.22 -7.14 -9.73
N ALA A 47 10.22 -6.66 -8.98
CA ALA A 47 10.83 -7.40 -7.88
C ALA A 47 9.81 -7.71 -6.76
N LEU A 48 8.95 -6.75 -6.41
CA LEU A 48 7.86 -6.97 -5.46
C LEU A 48 6.86 -8.01 -5.98
N GLY A 49 6.46 -7.94 -7.26
CA GLY A 49 5.58 -8.95 -7.87
C GLY A 49 6.20 -10.34 -7.95
N ASN A 50 7.53 -10.44 -8.09
CA ASN A 50 8.26 -11.71 -8.03
C ASN A 50 8.27 -12.30 -6.61
N ARG A 51 8.42 -11.44 -5.59
CA ARG A 51 8.46 -11.86 -4.19
C ARG A 51 7.08 -12.14 -3.61
N TYR A 52 6.08 -11.38 -4.04
CA TYR A 52 4.69 -11.45 -3.58
C TYR A 52 3.79 -11.67 -4.80
N PRO A 53 3.61 -12.94 -5.26
CA PRO A 53 2.89 -13.25 -6.49
C PRO A 53 1.49 -12.68 -6.59
N ILE A 54 0.82 -12.47 -5.44
CA ILE A 54 -0.50 -11.84 -5.38
C ILE A 54 -0.54 -10.44 -6.01
N LEU A 55 0.57 -9.69 -6.00
CA LEU A 55 0.63 -8.36 -6.59
C LEU A 55 0.53 -8.41 -8.12
N ARG A 56 0.81 -9.56 -8.75
CA ARG A 56 0.62 -9.74 -10.20
C ARG A 56 -0.85 -9.87 -10.59
N GLY A 57 -1.73 -10.13 -9.62
CA GLY A 57 -3.18 -10.25 -9.82
C GLY A 57 -3.94 -8.95 -9.59
N ILE A 58 -3.25 -7.83 -9.30
CA ILE A 58 -3.86 -6.51 -9.16
C ILE A 58 -4.45 -6.10 -10.52
N ASP A 59 -5.72 -5.73 -10.54
CA ASP A 59 -6.38 -5.19 -11.72
C ASP A 59 -5.87 -3.77 -12.03
N PRO A 60 -5.22 -3.53 -13.19
CA PRO A 60 -4.67 -2.22 -13.55
C PRO A 60 -5.73 -1.13 -13.56
N ASP A 61 -5.36 0.08 -13.11
CA ASP A 61 -6.25 1.25 -13.01
C ASP A 61 -7.52 1.06 -12.14
N VAL A 62 -7.69 -0.09 -11.47
CA VAL A 62 -8.86 -0.41 -10.63
C VAL A 62 -8.44 -0.72 -9.20
N GLU A 63 -7.37 -1.49 -9.01
CA GLU A 63 -6.86 -1.91 -7.72
C GLU A 63 -5.48 -1.32 -7.43
N ALA A 64 -5.14 -1.25 -6.15
CA ALA A 64 -3.86 -0.75 -5.68
C ALA A 64 -3.33 -1.59 -4.51
N LEU A 65 -2.00 -1.67 -4.42
CA LEU A 65 -1.34 -2.11 -3.20
C LEU A 65 -1.36 -0.95 -2.19
N LEU A 66 -2.19 -1.04 -1.15
CA LEU A 66 -2.21 -0.12 -0.02
C LEU A 66 -1.29 -0.63 1.10
N VAL A 67 -0.40 0.22 1.56
CA VAL A 67 0.58 -0.07 2.61
C VAL A 67 0.45 0.94 3.74
N ASN A 68 0.29 0.47 4.97
CA ASN A 68 0.42 1.28 6.18
C ASN A 68 1.44 0.68 7.15
N ARG A 69 2.50 1.45 7.34
CA ARG A 69 3.61 1.25 8.28
C ARG A 69 3.74 2.36 9.31
N ALA A 70 2.83 3.33 9.29
CA ALA A 70 2.89 4.45 10.20
C ALA A 70 2.75 3.95 11.64
N ARG A 71 3.53 4.53 12.56
CA ARG A 71 3.51 4.18 13.98
C ARG A 71 3.71 2.68 14.27
N GLY A 72 4.47 1.98 13.43
CA GLY A 72 4.80 0.56 13.60
C GLY A 72 3.73 -0.42 13.08
N ALA A 73 2.72 0.08 12.36
CA ALA A 73 1.75 -0.77 11.68
C ALA A 73 2.41 -1.72 10.67
N LYS A 74 1.72 -2.82 10.35
CA LYS A 74 2.15 -3.81 9.34
C LYS A 74 0.95 -4.22 8.50
N ASP A 75 0.27 -3.21 7.98
CA ASP A 75 -0.96 -3.34 7.22
C ASP A 75 -0.64 -3.31 5.72
N TYR A 76 -1.07 -4.36 5.01
CA TYR A 76 -0.88 -4.52 3.57
C TYR A 76 -2.18 -5.05 2.98
N PHE A 77 -2.73 -4.32 2.01
CA PHE A 77 -4.00 -4.65 1.39
C PHE A 77 -3.93 -4.46 -0.12
N ILE A 78 -4.64 -5.30 -0.87
CA ILE A 78 -5.10 -4.94 -2.21
C ILE A 78 -6.50 -4.34 -2.03
N ALA A 79 -6.69 -3.12 -2.51
CA ALA A 79 -7.94 -2.39 -2.36
C ALA A 79 -8.26 -1.59 -3.62
N PRO A 80 -9.54 -1.26 -3.87
CA PRO A 80 -9.91 -0.37 -4.97
C PRO A 80 -9.21 0.98 -4.86
N ILE A 81 -8.85 1.58 -5.99
CA ILE A 81 -8.19 2.89 -6.04
C ILE A 81 -9.02 3.97 -5.31
N ASP A 82 -10.34 3.94 -5.43
CA ASP A 82 -11.25 4.86 -4.75
C ASP A 82 -11.15 4.78 -3.23
N THR A 83 -10.94 3.56 -2.69
CA THR A 83 -10.72 3.35 -1.26
C THR A 83 -9.41 4.02 -0.82
N CYS A 84 -8.36 3.91 -1.63
CA CYS A 84 -7.05 4.50 -1.34
C CYS A 84 -7.09 6.03 -1.39
N PHE A 85 -7.75 6.61 -2.41
CA PHE A 85 -7.95 8.06 -2.49
C PHE A 85 -8.90 8.59 -1.40
N SER A 86 -9.89 7.80 -0.99
CA SER A 86 -10.75 8.14 0.16
C SER A 86 -9.95 8.25 1.46
N LEU A 87 -8.98 7.36 1.70
CA LEU A 87 -8.05 7.47 2.83
C LEU A 87 -7.22 8.75 2.76
N ALA A 88 -6.67 9.08 1.59
CA ALA A 88 -5.93 10.33 1.41
C ALA A 88 -6.81 11.57 1.66
N GLY A 89 -8.07 11.55 1.21
CA GLY A 89 -9.07 12.59 1.48
C GLY A 89 -9.43 12.73 2.97
N LEU A 90 -9.56 11.61 3.68
CA LEU A 90 -9.76 11.58 5.13
C LEU A 90 -8.58 12.23 5.85
N ILE A 91 -7.35 11.82 5.50
CA ILE A 91 -6.12 12.35 6.10
C ILE A 91 -6.03 13.85 5.86
N ARG A 92 -6.18 14.30 4.60
CA ARG A 92 -6.18 15.73 4.24
C ARG A 92 -7.18 16.55 5.06
N THR A 93 -8.41 16.05 5.20
CA THR A 93 -9.51 16.77 5.86
C THR A 93 -9.32 16.85 7.38
N ARG A 94 -8.71 15.83 7.98
CA ARG A 94 -8.57 15.70 9.44
C ARG A 94 -7.20 16.13 9.95
N TRP A 95 -6.22 16.34 9.08
CA TRP A 95 -4.87 16.71 9.48
C TRP A 95 -4.83 18.07 10.21
N ARG A 96 -4.24 18.09 11.41
CA ARG A 96 -4.00 19.31 12.19
C ARG A 96 -2.55 19.39 12.66
N GLY A 97 -1.94 20.58 12.54
CA GLY A 97 -0.57 20.81 12.98
C GLY A 97 0.49 20.02 12.19
N LEU A 98 1.68 19.86 12.76
CA LEU A 98 2.83 19.23 12.09
C LEU A 98 2.72 17.70 11.99
N SER A 99 2.03 17.06 12.94
CA SER A 99 1.96 15.59 13.05
C SER A 99 0.55 15.01 12.91
N GLY A 100 -0.41 15.86 12.53
CA GLY A 100 -1.80 15.46 12.26
C GLY A 100 -2.74 15.50 13.48
N GLY A 101 -2.20 15.47 14.71
CA GLY A 101 -3.00 15.41 15.94
C GLY A 101 -3.60 14.02 16.19
N ASN A 102 -4.14 13.74 17.38
CA ASN A 102 -4.65 12.40 17.70
C ASN A 102 -5.88 12.00 16.88
N ASP A 103 -6.73 12.95 16.52
CA ASP A 103 -8.00 12.70 15.83
C ASP A 103 -7.79 12.01 14.48
N VAL A 104 -6.84 12.47 13.64
CA VAL A 104 -6.58 11.83 12.34
C VAL A 104 -6.07 10.40 12.51
N TRP A 105 -5.28 10.13 13.54
CA TRP A 105 -4.75 8.79 13.79
C TRP A 105 -5.82 7.82 14.30
N ALA A 106 -6.80 8.31 15.07
CA ALA A 106 -7.97 7.53 15.46
C ALA A 106 -8.83 7.18 14.23
N GLU A 107 -9.05 8.13 13.33
CA GLU A 107 -9.79 7.92 12.08
C GLU A 107 -9.06 6.98 11.11
N ILE A 108 -7.74 7.11 10.97
CA ILE A 108 -6.91 6.16 10.19
C ILE A 108 -7.04 4.75 10.77
N GLY A 109 -6.96 4.60 12.10
CA GLY A 109 -7.13 3.30 12.76
C GLY A 109 -8.49 2.67 12.45
N GLN A 110 -9.57 3.44 12.61
CA GLN A 110 -10.94 2.98 12.28
C GLN A 110 -11.09 2.59 10.81
N PHE A 111 -10.45 3.34 9.89
CA PHE A 111 -10.44 3.02 8.48
C PHE A 111 -9.81 1.64 8.22
N PHE A 112 -8.63 1.37 8.77
CA PHE A 112 -7.94 0.09 8.59
C PHE A 112 -8.66 -1.07 9.29
N ASP A 113 -9.30 -0.83 10.44
CA ASP A 113 -10.14 -1.83 11.12
C ASP A 113 -11.37 -2.20 10.28
N ALA A 114 -12.03 -1.21 9.67
CA ALA A 114 -13.15 -1.44 8.76
C ALA A 114 -12.71 -2.18 7.49
N LEU A 115 -11.56 -1.80 6.93
CA LEU A 115 -10.97 -2.47 5.77
C LEU A 115 -10.68 -3.93 6.08
N ARG A 116 -10.05 -4.21 7.23
CA ARG A 116 -9.72 -5.58 7.67
C ARG A 116 -10.96 -6.46 7.83
N LYS A 117 -12.07 -5.93 8.37
CA LYS A 117 -13.32 -6.68 8.55
C LYS A 117 -13.96 -7.12 7.23
N ARG A 118 -13.79 -6.37 6.14
CA ARG A 118 -14.32 -6.70 4.81
C ARG A 118 -13.32 -7.44 3.92
N SER A 119 -12.03 -7.42 4.27
CA SER A 119 -10.98 -8.11 3.53
C SER A 119 -11.06 -9.63 3.67
N ARG A 120 -10.54 -10.31 2.67
CA ARG A 120 -10.34 -11.77 2.69
C ARG A 120 -8.85 -12.04 2.63
N ILE A 121 -8.41 -13.04 3.39
CA ILE A 121 -7.03 -13.51 3.30
C ILE A 121 -6.97 -14.41 2.06
N PRO A 122 -6.10 -14.11 1.08
CA PRO A 122 -5.86 -15.01 -0.04
C PRO A 122 -5.37 -16.36 0.51
N PRO A 123 -5.82 -17.50 -0.02
CA PRO A 123 -5.27 -18.79 0.37
C PRO A 123 -3.74 -18.74 0.21
N ALA A 124 -3.01 -19.21 1.21
CA ALA A 124 -1.56 -19.30 1.12
C ALA A 124 -1.24 -20.23 -0.04
N GLU A 125 -0.68 -19.70 -1.12
CA GLU A 125 -0.21 -20.52 -2.21
C GLU A 125 0.96 -21.35 -1.66
N SER A 126 0.73 -22.65 -1.49
CA SER A 126 1.72 -23.60 -1.01
C SER A 126 2.97 -23.44 -1.87
N ALA A 127 4.06 -22.96 -1.27
CA ALA A 127 5.36 -22.95 -1.89
C ALA A 127 5.68 -24.37 -2.36
N SER A 128 5.57 -24.61 -3.67
CA SER A 128 5.96 -25.89 -4.26
C SER A 128 7.47 -25.99 -4.13
N CYS A 129 7.93 -26.73 -3.11
CA CYS A 129 9.28 -27.25 -3.04
C CYS A 129 9.48 -28.17 -4.25
N GLN A 130 10.07 -27.65 -5.33
CA GLN A 130 10.64 -28.51 -6.35
C GLN A 130 12.09 -28.80 -5.96
N SER A 131 12.26 -29.91 -5.25
CA SER A 131 13.52 -30.63 -5.18
C SER A 131 13.77 -31.34 -6.51
N ALA A 132 14.96 -31.14 -7.07
CA ALA A 132 15.61 -32.09 -7.98
C ALA A 132 17.11 -31.95 -7.66
N THR A 133 17.75 -32.81 -6.87
CA THR A 133 17.99 -34.27 -7.01
C THR A 133 18.64 -34.63 -8.34
N THR A 134 19.97 -34.76 -8.22
CA THR A 134 20.92 -35.65 -8.92
C THR A 134 21.09 -35.53 -10.43
#